data_AF-A0A9D3Y1L0-F1
#
_entry.id   AF-A0A9D3Y1L0-F1
#
_cell.length_a   1.000
_cell.length_b   1.000
_cell.length_c   1.000
_cell.angle_alpha   90.00
_cell.angle_beta   90.00
_cell.angle_gamma   90.00
#
_symmetry.space_group_name_H-M   'P 1'
#
loop_
_entity.id
_entity.type
_entity.pdbx_description
1 polymer ?
#
loop_
_entity_poly.entity_id
_entity_poly.type
_entity_poly.pdbx_seq_one_letter_code
_entity_poly.pdbx_strand_id
1 'polypeptide(L)'
;MRVVLATLLYLGVAPTNGLECYSCQNVADPSACTSTRTCAADQSCYKQSRAEPSGRVYDMGCRGVQVCGVHLPGLIVGRSLEKRQQAVCHQCCSVSLCNAQLCMDIGSNATIHSEMMLYC
;
A
#
# COMPACT_ATOMS: atom_id res chain seq x y z
N MET A 1 -5.73 57.29 -13.13
CA MET A 1 -5.13 55.94 -13.27
C MET A 1 -5.26 55.22 -11.94
N ARG A 2 -6.10 54.19 -11.84
CA ARG A 2 -6.21 53.33 -10.65
C ARG A 2 -5.63 51.97 -11.01
N VAL A 3 -4.38 51.74 -10.63
CA VAL A 3 -3.73 50.42 -10.69
C VAL A 3 -4.24 49.65 -9.48
N VAL A 4 -5.34 48.92 -9.66
CA VAL A 4 -5.89 48.07 -8.59
C VAL A 4 -5.04 46.81 -8.54
N LEU A 5 -4.49 46.56 -7.35
CA LEU A 5 -3.61 45.47 -6.98
C LEU A 5 -4.04 44.13 -7.61
N ALA A 6 -3.14 43.53 -8.40
CA ALA A 6 -3.21 42.12 -8.73
C ALA A 6 -2.98 41.33 -7.43
N THR A 7 -4.07 40.87 -6.81
CA THR A 7 -4.04 39.95 -5.68
C THR A 7 -3.43 38.63 -6.14
N LEU A 8 -2.14 38.49 -5.93
CA LEU A 8 -1.39 37.26 -6.08
C LEU A 8 -1.86 36.28 -5.01
N LEU A 9 -2.88 35.50 -5.32
CA LEU A 9 -3.16 34.24 -4.63
C LEU A 9 -2.02 33.26 -4.98
N TYR A 10 -0.85 33.45 -4.36
CA TYR A 10 0.13 32.40 -4.21
C TYR A 10 -0.46 31.37 -3.27
N LEU A 11 -1.31 30.50 -3.81
CA LEU A 11 -1.54 29.20 -3.22
C LEU A 11 -0.16 28.57 -3.12
N GLY A 12 0.39 28.56 -1.91
CA GLY A 12 1.56 27.78 -1.54
C GLY A 12 1.20 26.31 -1.65
N VAL A 13 1.10 25.82 -2.89
CA VAL A 13 1.06 24.39 -3.17
C VAL A 13 2.46 23.91 -2.86
N ALA A 14 2.67 23.43 -1.64
CA ALA A 14 3.82 22.59 -1.35
C ALA A 14 3.81 21.49 -2.43
N PRO A 15 4.92 21.23 -3.13
CA PRO A 15 4.96 20.12 -4.06
C PRO A 15 4.60 18.89 -3.25
N THR A 16 3.44 18.31 -3.54
CA THR A 16 3.13 16.96 -3.08
C THR A 16 4.08 16.08 -3.86
N ASN A 17 5.30 15.91 -3.34
CA ASN A 17 6.19 14.85 -3.77
C ASN A 17 5.34 13.59 -3.61
N GLY A 18 4.89 13.03 -4.75
CA GLY A 18 3.86 11.99 -4.74
C GLY A 18 4.26 10.83 -3.82
N LEU A 19 3.28 10.04 -3.40
CA LEU A 19 3.52 8.90 -2.52
C LEU A 19 4.66 8.03 -3.05
N GLU A 20 5.76 7.90 -2.31
CA GLU A 20 6.90 7.08 -2.71
C GLU A 20 6.83 5.73 -2.02
N CYS A 21 7.08 4.63 -2.75
CA CYS A 21 7.05 3.28 -2.19
C CYS A 21 8.25 2.47 -2.66
N TYR A 22 8.69 1.50 -1.86
CA TYR A 22 9.64 0.50 -2.35
C TYR A 22 9.01 -0.34 -3.45
N SER A 23 9.78 -0.64 -4.49
CA SER A 23 9.31 -1.32 -5.70
C SER A 23 10.29 -2.38 -6.17
N CYS A 24 10.07 -3.61 -5.71
CA CYS A 24 10.81 -4.79 -6.12
C CYS A 24 9.83 -5.93 -6.41
N GLN A 25 10.20 -6.81 -7.33
CA GLN A 25 9.41 -8.00 -7.68
C GLN A 25 10.22 -9.25 -7.39
N ASN A 26 9.55 -10.30 -6.93
CA ASN A 26 10.12 -11.62 -6.71
C ASN A 26 11.40 -11.63 -5.85
N VAL A 27 11.43 -10.84 -4.78
CA VAL A 27 12.59 -10.79 -3.87
C VAL A 27 12.43 -11.77 -2.72
N ALA A 28 13.51 -12.45 -2.33
CA ALA A 28 13.51 -13.37 -1.19
C ALA A 28 13.53 -12.63 0.16
N ASP A 29 14.35 -11.57 0.25
CA ASP A 29 14.39 -10.66 1.40
C ASP A 29 13.87 -9.27 0.98
N PRO A 30 12.70 -8.85 1.49
CA PRO A 30 12.16 -7.53 1.18
C PRO A 30 12.98 -6.39 1.80
N SER A 31 13.79 -6.65 2.82
CA SER A 31 14.64 -5.65 3.48
C SER A 31 15.81 -5.22 2.59
N ALA A 32 16.22 -6.07 1.64
CA ALA A 32 17.25 -5.77 0.66
C ALA A 32 16.77 -4.89 -0.50
N CYS A 33 15.46 -4.61 -0.59
CA CYS A 33 14.91 -3.76 -1.64
C CYS A 33 15.23 -2.28 -1.38
N THR A 34 16.06 -1.68 -2.23
CA THR A 34 16.42 -0.25 -2.17
C THR A 34 15.77 0.58 -3.27
N SER A 35 15.15 -0.07 -4.26
CA SER A 35 14.49 0.61 -5.38
C SER A 35 13.17 1.23 -4.92
N THR A 36 12.97 2.51 -5.23
CA THR A 36 11.75 3.25 -4.93
C THR A 36 11.09 3.76 -6.20
N ARG A 37 9.80 4.04 -6.12
CA ARG A 37 9.04 4.70 -7.19
C ARG A 37 7.98 5.61 -6.60
N THR A 38 7.67 6.68 -7.32
CA THR A 38 6.51 7.54 -7.04
C THR A 38 5.23 6.91 -7.60
N CYS A 39 4.18 6.91 -6.80
CA CYS A 39 2.86 6.39 -7.15
C CYS A 39 1.95 7.46 -7.75
N ALA A 40 0.97 7.02 -8.54
CA ALA A 40 -0.11 7.89 -8.98
C ALA A 40 -1.06 8.25 -7.80
N ALA A 41 -1.88 9.28 -7.98
CA ALA A 41 -2.80 9.77 -6.96
C ALA A 41 -3.83 8.72 -6.49
N ASP A 42 -4.19 7.78 -7.37
CA ASP A 42 -5.12 6.68 -7.12
C ASP A 42 -4.42 5.38 -6.66
N GLN A 43 -3.16 5.48 -6.23
CA GLN A 43 -2.36 4.34 -5.81
C GLN A 43 -1.90 4.45 -4.35
N SER A 44 -1.67 3.30 -3.74
CA SER A 44 -1.09 3.13 -2.40
C SER A 44 0.09 2.18 -2.47
N CYS A 45 0.98 2.25 -1.48
CA CYS A 45 2.05 1.27 -1.34
C CYS A 45 1.43 -0.10 -1.02
N TYR A 46 1.99 -1.16 -1.57
CA TYR A 46 1.64 -2.52 -1.19
C TYR A 46 2.89 -3.36 -0.92
N LYS A 47 2.69 -4.40 -0.11
CA LYS A 47 3.59 -5.55 0.01
C LYS A 47 2.75 -6.81 -0.03
N GLN A 48 3.18 -7.77 -0.83
CA GLN A 48 2.56 -9.07 -0.94
C GLN A 48 3.63 -10.14 -0.80
N SER A 49 3.30 -11.25 -0.14
CA SER A 49 4.15 -12.44 -0.14
C SER A 49 3.45 -13.59 -0.82
N ARG A 50 4.21 -14.47 -1.48
CA ARG A 50 3.73 -15.67 -2.16
C ARG A 50 4.62 -16.84 -1.78
N ALA A 51 4.01 -18.01 -1.60
CA ALA A 51 4.76 -19.25 -1.44
C ALA A 51 5.18 -19.77 -2.83
N GLU A 52 6.47 -19.96 -3.03
CA GLU A 52 7.07 -20.64 -4.19
C GLU A 52 7.78 -21.92 -3.72
N PRO A 53 8.09 -22.88 -4.62
CA PRO A 53 8.83 -24.09 -4.26
C PRO A 53 10.20 -23.82 -3.63
N SER A 54 10.83 -22.70 -3.99
CA SER A 54 12.13 -22.26 -3.46
C SER A 54 12.04 -21.49 -2.14
N GLY A 55 10.83 -21.20 -1.66
CA GLY A 55 10.60 -20.41 -0.45
C GLY A 55 9.59 -19.28 -0.66
N ARG A 56 9.46 -18.41 0.34
CA ARG A 56 8.58 -17.24 0.27
C ARG A 56 9.25 -16.14 -0.54
N VAL A 57 8.53 -15.58 -1.50
CA VAL A 57 8.95 -14.41 -2.28
C VAL A 57 8.02 -13.23 -2.00
N TYR A 58 8.54 -12.02 -2.19
CA TYR A 58 7.83 -10.78 -1.93
C TYR A 58 7.77 -9.89 -3.16
N ASP A 59 6.63 -9.23 -3.33
CA ASP A 59 6.37 -8.21 -4.33
C ASP A 59 5.97 -6.91 -3.63
N MET A 60 6.54 -5.80 -4.07
CA MET A 60 6.33 -4.46 -3.52
C MET A 60 6.16 -3.43 -4.64
N GLY A 61 5.43 -2.36 -4.35
CA GLY A 61 5.32 -1.23 -5.27
C GLY A 61 4.10 -0.39 -4.99
N CYS A 62 3.59 0.26 -6.04
CA CYS A 62 2.31 0.96 -5.99
C CYS A 62 1.21 0.09 -6.61
N ARG A 63 0.02 0.18 -6.03
CA ARG A 63 -1.17 -0.54 -6.46
C ARG A 63 -2.39 0.34 -6.31
N GLY A 64 -3.36 0.20 -7.20
CA GLY A 64 -4.58 1.00 -7.17
C GLY A 64 -5.33 0.83 -5.84
N VAL A 65 -5.83 1.93 -5.28
CA VAL A 65 -6.59 1.94 -4.01
C VAL A 65 -7.78 0.98 -4.02
N GLN A 66 -8.39 0.77 -5.19
CA GLN A 66 -9.50 -0.17 -5.38
C GLN A 66 -9.11 -1.62 -5.07
N VAL A 67 -7.86 -2.01 -5.35
CA VAL A 67 -7.36 -3.36 -5.06
C VAL A 67 -7.05 -3.50 -3.57
N CYS A 68 -6.55 -2.43 -2.94
CA CYS A 68 -6.29 -2.38 -1.51
C CYS A 68 -7.58 -2.31 -0.67
N GLY A 69 -8.66 -1.76 -1.22
CA GLY A 69 -9.97 -1.65 -0.57
C GLY A 69 -10.78 -2.95 -0.51
N VAL A 70 -10.31 -4.04 -1.13
CA VAL A 70 -10.95 -5.36 -1.01
C VAL A 70 -10.49 -6.04 0.29
N HIS A 71 -10.85 -5.43 1.41
CA HIS A 71 -10.80 -6.02 2.74
C HIS A 71 -12.22 -6.03 3.33
N LEU A 72 -13.16 -6.67 2.62
CA LEU A 72 -14.42 -7.08 3.23
C LEU A 72 -14.16 -8.39 3.97
N PRO A 73 -14.15 -8.41 5.32
CA PRO A 73 -14.19 -9.67 6.05
C PRO A 73 -15.52 -10.36 5.71
N GLY A 74 -15.46 -11.39 4.87
CA GLY A 74 -16.57 -12.35 4.71
C GLY A 74 -17.50 -12.20 3.50
N LEU A 75 -17.20 -11.42 2.46
CA LEU A 75 -18.00 -11.49 1.22
C LEU A 75 -17.15 -11.65 -0.04
N ILE A 76 -16.82 -12.90 -0.36
CA ILE A 76 -16.42 -13.30 -1.71
C ILE A 76 -17.69 -13.77 -2.42
N VAL A 77 -18.35 -12.88 -3.17
CA VAL A 77 -19.29 -13.28 -4.22
C VAL A 77 -18.65 -12.90 -5.55
N GLY A 78 -18.13 -13.90 -6.27
CA GLY A 78 -17.82 -13.75 -7.69
C GLY A 78 -16.44 -14.22 -8.16
N ARG A 79 -16.36 -15.52 -8.48
CA ARG A 79 -15.64 -16.13 -9.62
C ARG A 79 -14.12 -16.36 -9.55
N SER A 80 -13.81 -17.65 -9.75
CA SER A 80 -12.55 -18.33 -10.10
C SER A 80 -11.58 -18.67 -8.96
N LEU A 81 -11.83 -19.85 -8.39
CA LEU A 81 -10.97 -20.65 -7.51
C LEU A 81 -9.96 -21.48 -8.33
N GLU A 82 -9.43 -20.97 -9.43
CA GLU A 82 -8.42 -21.68 -10.21
C GLU A 82 -7.18 -20.80 -10.42
N LYS A 83 -6.09 -21.18 -9.74
CA LYS A 83 -4.70 -20.76 -9.96
C LYS A 83 -4.26 -19.35 -9.55
N ARG A 84 -4.90 -18.69 -8.58
CA ARG A 84 -4.16 -17.66 -7.83
C ARG A 84 -3.30 -18.37 -6.80
N GLN A 85 -2.04 -18.64 -7.15
CA GLN A 85 -0.94 -18.85 -6.20
C GLN A 85 -1.20 -17.95 -4.98
N GLN A 86 -1.71 -18.54 -3.89
CA GLN A 86 -2.30 -17.79 -2.79
C GLN A 86 -1.25 -16.82 -2.25
N ALA A 87 -1.57 -15.52 -2.29
CA ALA A 87 -0.81 -14.55 -1.54
C ALA A 87 -0.91 -14.94 -0.06
N VAL A 88 0.23 -15.24 0.56
CA VAL A 88 0.29 -15.62 1.98
C VAL A 88 0.00 -14.39 2.85
N CYS A 89 0.43 -13.21 2.39
CA CYS A 89 0.10 -11.91 2.96
C CYS A 89 -0.12 -10.92 1.83
N HIS A 90 -1.09 -10.02 2.00
CA HIS A 90 -1.32 -8.88 1.12
C HIS A 90 -1.78 -7.69 1.96
N GLN A 91 -0.96 -6.64 2.04
CA GLN A 91 -1.26 -5.44 2.80
C GLN A 91 -0.95 -4.18 1.99
N CYS A 92 -1.63 -3.09 2.33
CA CYS A 92 -1.41 -1.78 1.73
C CYS A 92 -1.29 -0.69 2.80
N CYS A 93 -0.65 0.41 2.44
CA CYS A 93 -0.51 1.60 3.29
C CYS A 93 -0.30 2.86 2.42
N SER A 94 -0.55 4.04 2.98
CA SER A 94 -0.66 5.30 2.22
C SER A 94 0.34 6.38 2.69
N VAL A 95 1.44 5.97 3.34
CA VAL A 95 2.54 6.84 3.78
C VAL A 95 3.79 6.51 2.99
N SER A 96 4.65 7.48 2.69
CA SER A 96 5.87 7.20 1.91
C SER A 96 6.74 6.13 2.59
N LEU A 97 7.20 5.16 1.78
CA LEU A 97 8.07 4.03 2.15
C LEU A 97 7.48 3.09 3.22
N CYS A 98 6.18 3.20 3.53
CA CYS A 98 5.53 2.41 4.58
C CYS A 98 5.53 0.90 4.32
N ASN A 99 5.64 0.48 3.05
CA ASN A 99 5.62 -0.92 2.68
C ASN A 99 6.85 -1.72 3.11
N ALA A 100 7.86 -1.08 3.72
CA ALA A 100 8.92 -1.78 4.43
C ALA A 100 8.37 -2.63 5.59
N GLN A 101 7.40 -2.10 6.35
CA GLN A 101 6.89 -2.70 7.59
C GLN A 101 5.68 -3.63 7.41
N LEU A 102 5.22 -3.81 6.19
CA LEU A 102 4.11 -4.71 5.90
C LEU A 102 4.59 -6.18 5.91
N CYS A 103 3.64 -7.10 6.13
CA CYS A 103 3.85 -8.55 6.12
C CYS A 103 5.04 -9.02 6.98
N MET A 104 5.17 -8.45 8.19
CA MET A 104 6.26 -8.70 9.13
C MET A 104 6.08 -9.99 9.99
N ASP A 105 5.18 -10.91 9.62
CA ASP A 105 4.71 -12.04 10.43
C ASP A 105 5.76 -12.62 11.42
N ILE A 106 5.76 -12.10 12.65
CA ILE A 106 6.14 -12.87 13.83
C ILE A 106 4.91 -13.71 14.12
N GLY A 107 5.04 -15.04 14.17
CA GLY A 107 3.91 -15.93 14.38
C GLY A 107 3.05 -15.49 15.57
N SER A 108 1.86 -14.96 15.30
CA SER A 108 0.87 -14.65 16.32
C SER A 108 -0.53 -14.76 15.73
N ASN A 109 -1.15 -15.90 16.01
CA ASN A 109 -2.53 -16.04 16.45
C ASN A 109 -3.29 -14.69 16.46
N ALA A 110 -4.14 -14.46 15.47
CA ALA A 110 -4.91 -13.23 15.30
C ALA A 110 -5.80 -12.98 16.54
N THR A 111 -5.26 -12.23 17.50
CA THR A 111 -6.00 -11.70 18.64
C THR A 111 -6.18 -10.21 18.39
N ILE A 112 -7.35 -9.90 17.84
CA ILE A 112 -8.17 -8.69 18.02
C ILE A 112 -7.41 -7.41 18.41
N HIS A 113 -7.43 -6.44 17.49
CA HIS A 113 -7.62 -5.04 17.88
C HIS A 113 -8.78 -4.44 17.08
N SER A 114 -10.00 -4.67 17.58
CA SER A 114 -11.10 -3.73 17.39
C SER A 114 -10.75 -2.50 18.23
N GLU A 115 -10.29 -1.43 17.61
CA GLU A 115 -10.40 -0.13 18.24
C GLU A 115 -11.88 0.28 18.22
N MET A 116 -12.46 0.15 19.40
CA MET A 116 -13.74 0.72 19.78
C MET A 116 -13.65 2.24 19.65
N MET A 117 -14.10 2.77 18.51
CA MET A 117 -14.43 4.19 18.36
C MET A 117 -15.72 4.47 19.12
N LEU A 118 -15.58 4.92 20.37
CA LEU A 118 -16.66 5.46 21.19
C LEU A 118 -16.45 6.97 21.35
N TYR A 119 -16.89 7.75 20.37
CA TYR A 119 -17.27 9.16 20.53
C TYR A 119 -18.30 9.54 19.46
N CYS A 120 -19.57 9.47 19.87
CA CYS A 120 -20.70 10.36 19.58
C CYS A 120 -21.95 9.78 20.27
#